data_AF-A0A0C9VES1-F1
#
_entry.id   AF-A0A0C9VES1-F1
#
_cell.length_a   1.000
_cell.length_b   1.000
_cell.length_c   1.000
_cell.angle_alpha   90.00
_cell.angle_beta   90.00
_cell.angle_gamma   90.00
#
_symmetry.space_group_name_H-M   'P 1'
#
loop_
_entity.id
_entity.type
_entity.pdbx_description
1 polymer ?
#
loop_
_entity_poly.entity_id
_entity_poly.type
_entity_poly.pdbx_seq_one_letter_code
_entity_poly.pdbx_strand_id
1 'polypeptide(L)'
;KFTYMNMLWLRHPEQLADLSLDMNYDPMRRYDSVDAKLQGQLQDLRDIIPRKFHKEFENHMFWKEFKKQMQQQCSNGISQIRLYAGPAIFDCKASDLATVTGRMRFKEEIGFVEEADGTTRYKALCPILYKEYEGRHDKTKIFLNPALFQAQHVLSADNQLQPIGASTNIPYQDDMEYYLKYLNKGLLTEDHHVLAIFQAWNDHFYPNS
;
A
#
# COMPACT_ATOMS: atom_id res chain seq x y z
N LYS A 1 -3.28 12.77 8.10
CA LYS A 1 -1.89 12.22 8.00
C LYS A 1 -2.02 10.74 7.62
N PHE A 2 -1.99 10.45 6.32
CA PHE A 2 -2.05 9.09 5.74
C PHE A 2 -0.72 8.34 5.97
N THR A 3 -0.27 8.27 7.21
CA THR A 3 1.13 7.97 7.57
C THR A 3 1.53 6.54 7.25
N TYR A 4 0.57 5.62 7.13
CA TYR A 4 0.85 4.24 6.68
C TYR A 4 0.89 4.07 5.16
N MET A 5 0.42 5.06 4.37
CA MET A 5 0.50 5.02 2.91
C MET A 5 1.71 5.72 2.34
N ASN A 6 2.41 6.55 3.14
CA ASN A 6 3.74 7.05 2.77
C ASN A 6 4.76 5.91 2.94
N MET A 7 4.68 4.98 1.98
CA MET A 7 5.68 3.98 1.60
C MET A 7 5.81 2.77 2.52
N LEU A 8 4.90 1.82 2.29
CA LEU A 8 5.06 0.42 2.71
C LEU A 8 6.31 -0.25 2.12
N TRP A 9 6.89 0.25 1.02
CA TRP A 9 8.11 -0.33 0.43
C TRP A 9 9.01 0.71 -0.25
N LEU A 10 10.31 0.41 -0.29
CA LEU A 10 11.26 1.06 -1.20
C LEU A 10 11.08 0.48 -2.62
N ARG A 11 10.89 1.33 -3.63
CA ARG A 11 10.81 0.99 -5.05
C ARG A 11 12.23 0.77 -5.56
N HIS A 12 12.45 -0.34 -6.25
CA HIS A 12 13.73 -0.75 -6.82
C HIS A 12 14.93 -0.24 -6.01
N PRO A 13 15.12 -0.72 -4.76
CA PRO A 13 16.01 -0.06 -3.81
C PRO A 13 17.46 0.04 -4.30
N GLU A 14 17.91 -0.85 -5.18
CA GLU A 14 19.24 -0.70 -5.79
C GLU A 14 19.29 0.52 -6.72
N GLN A 15 18.29 0.70 -7.58
CA GLN A 15 18.20 1.87 -8.49
C GLN A 15 18.01 3.17 -7.71
N LEU A 16 17.28 3.13 -6.59
CA LEU A 16 17.06 4.29 -5.73
C LEU A 16 18.34 4.74 -5.00
N ALA A 17 19.24 3.81 -4.67
CA ALA A 17 20.52 4.12 -4.04
C ALA A 17 21.44 4.93 -4.96
N ASP A 18 21.44 4.57 -6.25
CA ASP A 18 22.31 5.16 -7.27
C ASP A 18 21.68 6.41 -7.93
N LEU A 19 20.42 6.74 -7.58
CA LEU A 19 19.68 7.81 -8.22
C LEU A 19 20.15 9.19 -7.75
N SER A 20 20.59 10.02 -8.69
CA SER A 20 20.84 11.44 -8.45
C SER A 20 19.53 12.22 -8.39
N LEU A 21 19.47 13.26 -7.55
CA LEU A 21 18.28 14.09 -7.43
C LEU A 21 18.04 14.89 -8.73
N ASP A 22 16.87 14.74 -9.32
CA ASP A 22 16.42 15.58 -10.43
C ASP A 22 15.77 16.87 -9.91
N MET A 23 16.43 18.00 -10.14
CA MET A 23 15.94 19.33 -9.76
C MET A 23 14.75 19.79 -10.61
N ASN A 24 14.52 19.18 -11.77
CA ASN A 24 13.40 19.47 -12.67
C ASN A 24 12.28 18.43 -12.52
N TYR A 25 12.32 17.59 -11.48
CA TYR A 25 11.26 16.63 -11.21
C TYR A 25 9.92 17.34 -11.10
N ASP A 26 8.95 16.85 -11.87
CA ASP A 26 7.57 17.30 -11.83
C ASP A 26 6.74 16.29 -11.02
N PRO A 27 6.24 16.66 -9.83
CA PRO A 27 5.36 15.81 -9.03
C PRO A 27 4.11 15.35 -9.76
N MET A 28 3.63 16.11 -10.76
CA MET A 28 2.45 15.75 -11.55
C MET A 28 2.70 14.58 -12.49
N ARG A 29 3.97 14.31 -12.81
CA ARG A 29 4.39 13.23 -13.71
C ARG A 29 4.95 12.03 -12.97
N ARG A 30 4.81 12.01 -11.64
CA ARG A 30 5.36 10.98 -10.74
C ARG A 30 5.08 9.55 -11.18
N TYR A 31 3.90 9.28 -11.75
CA TYR A 31 3.47 7.92 -12.11
C TYR A 31 3.52 7.63 -13.62
N ASP A 32 4.17 8.50 -14.40
CA ASP A 32 4.32 8.36 -15.86
C ASP A 32 5.38 7.32 -16.24
N SER A 33 6.47 7.24 -15.48
CA SER A 33 7.60 6.34 -15.74
C SER A 33 8.18 5.75 -14.45
N VAL A 34 9.03 4.72 -14.58
CA VAL A 34 9.79 4.15 -13.44
C VAL A 34 10.70 5.21 -12.82
N ASP A 35 11.42 5.97 -13.65
CA ASP A 35 12.33 7.03 -13.18
C ASP A 35 11.59 8.12 -12.40
N ALA A 36 10.41 8.55 -12.88
CA ALA A 36 9.60 9.54 -12.18
C ALA A 36 9.10 9.01 -10.82
N LYS A 37 8.75 7.72 -10.74
CA LYS A 37 8.35 7.09 -9.46
C LYS A 37 9.52 7.05 -8.48
N LEU A 38 10.71 6.72 -8.96
CA LEU A 38 11.95 6.67 -8.17
C LEU A 38 12.35 8.07 -7.69
N GLN A 39 12.33 9.08 -8.56
CA GLN A 39 12.57 10.48 -8.18
C GLN A 39 11.57 10.95 -7.11
N GLY A 40 10.28 10.68 -7.31
CA GLY A 40 9.27 11.00 -6.31
C GLY A 40 9.53 10.34 -4.97
N GLN A 41 10.04 9.10 -4.94
CA GLN A 41 10.40 8.43 -3.69
C GLN A 41 11.69 8.95 -3.07
N LEU A 42 12.69 9.30 -3.87
CA LEU A 42 13.90 9.93 -3.38
C LEU A 42 13.59 11.28 -2.71
N GLN A 43 12.66 12.06 -3.29
CA GLN A 43 12.20 13.33 -2.69
C GLN A 43 11.46 13.10 -1.37
N ASP A 44 10.48 12.19 -1.33
CA ASP A 44 9.76 11.88 -0.09
C ASP A 44 10.72 11.45 1.04
N LEU A 45 11.71 10.59 0.72
CA LEU A 45 12.73 10.15 1.68
C LEU A 45 13.57 11.33 2.16
N ARG A 46 13.99 12.25 1.29
CA ARG A 46 14.76 13.43 1.69
C ARG A 46 13.98 14.40 2.56
N ASP A 47 12.68 14.51 2.35
CA ASP A 47 11.80 15.37 3.14
C ASP A 47 11.55 14.79 4.54
N ILE A 48 11.41 13.47 4.63
CA ILE A 48 11.18 12.77 5.91
C ILE A 48 12.46 12.63 6.72
N ILE A 49 13.59 12.35 6.06
CA ILE A 49 14.85 12.04 6.72
C ILE A 49 15.59 13.33 7.06
N PRO A 50 16.05 13.51 8.32
CA PRO A 50 16.83 14.69 8.68
C PRO A 50 18.06 14.88 7.79
N ARG A 51 18.28 16.11 7.31
CA ARG A 51 19.38 16.47 6.38
C ARG A 51 20.76 15.95 6.78
N LYS A 52 21.05 15.88 8.09
CA LYS A 52 22.32 15.37 8.62
C LYS A 52 22.62 13.92 8.24
N PHE A 53 21.59 13.12 7.95
CA PHE A 53 21.73 11.73 7.53
C PHE A 53 21.76 11.56 6.01
N HIS A 54 21.49 12.60 5.21
CA HIS A 54 21.41 12.46 3.76
C HIS A 54 22.71 11.94 3.12
N LYS A 55 23.87 12.28 3.68
CA LYS A 55 25.17 11.77 3.20
C LYS A 55 25.39 10.30 3.54
N GLU A 56 24.77 9.79 4.60
CA GLU A 56 24.88 8.36 4.98
C GLU A 56 24.25 7.44 3.93
N PHE A 57 23.32 7.96 3.11
CA PHE A 57 22.73 7.23 2.00
C PHE A 57 23.72 6.94 0.87
N GLU A 58 24.85 7.65 0.79
CA GLU A 58 25.96 7.32 -0.13
C GLU A 58 26.76 6.09 0.36
N ASN A 59 26.60 5.69 1.63
CA ASN A 59 27.26 4.51 2.19
C ASN A 59 26.45 3.24 1.88
N HIS A 60 26.99 2.39 1.03
CA HIS A 60 26.38 1.12 0.64
C HIS A 60 25.99 0.23 1.84
N MET A 61 26.80 0.18 2.90
CA MET A 61 26.47 -0.63 4.09
C MET A 61 25.29 -0.04 4.87
N PHE A 62 25.22 1.29 4.96
CA PHE A 62 24.08 1.97 5.57
C PHE A 62 22.81 1.72 4.74
N TRP A 63 22.86 1.87 3.42
CA TRP A 63 21.71 1.62 2.54
C TRP A 63 21.20 0.18 2.65
N LYS A 64 22.12 -0.80 2.66
CA LYS A 64 21.78 -2.22 2.83
C LYS A 64 21.02 -2.48 4.12
N GLU A 65 21.47 -1.90 5.23
CA GLU A 65 20.78 -2.04 6.53
C GLU A 65 19.46 -1.27 6.55
N PHE A 66 19.42 -0.05 6.01
CA PHE A 66 18.21 0.76 5.90
C PHE A 66 17.11 0.00 5.15
N LYS A 67 17.41 -0.57 3.99
CA LYS A 67 16.48 -1.41 3.20
C LYS A 67 15.93 -2.58 4.03
N LYS A 68 16.81 -3.30 4.73
CA LYS A 68 16.43 -4.41 5.58
C LYS A 68 15.49 -3.97 6.71
N GLN A 69 15.80 -2.85 7.36
CA GLN A 69 15.00 -2.30 8.45
C GLN A 69 13.63 -1.79 7.97
N MET A 70 13.56 -1.16 6.79
CA MET A 70 12.28 -0.77 6.18
C MET A 70 11.36 -1.98 5.96
N GLN A 71 11.90 -3.06 5.41
CA GLN A 71 11.15 -4.31 5.20
C GLN A 71 10.67 -4.94 6.53
N GLN A 72 11.53 -4.92 7.54
CA GLN A 72 11.19 -5.41 8.88
C GLN A 72 10.11 -4.57 9.55
N GLN A 73 10.20 -3.24 9.45
CA GLN A 73 9.22 -2.31 10.00
C GLN A 73 7.83 -2.55 9.39
N CYS A 74 7.73 -2.79 8.10
CA CYS A 74 6.45 -3.06 7.44
C CYS A 74 5.82 -4.36 7.93
N SER A 75 6.63 -5.40 8.10
CA SER A 75 6.17 -6.70 8.64
C SER A 75 5.74 -6.58 10.11
N ASN A 76 6.48 -5.82 10.91
CA ASN A 76 6.14 -5.54 12.31
C ASN A 76 4.83 -4.75 12.41
N GLY A 77 4.67 -3.72 11.57
CA GLY A 77 3.48 -2.88 11.51
C GLY A 77 2.21 -3.70 11.28
N ILE A 78 2.22 -4.58 10.29
CA ILE A 78 1.06 -5.46 10.03
C ILE A 78 0.82 -6.44 11.17
N SER A 79 1.88 -6.97 11.78
CA SER A 79 1.73 -7.89 12.91
C SER A 79 1.07 -7.20 14.11
N GLN A 80 1.42 -5.94 14.35
CA GLN A 80 0.78 -5.09 15.37
C GLN A 80 -0.69 -4.81 15.02
N ILE A 81 -0.99 -4.45 13.77
CA ILE A 81 -2.38 -4.22 13.33
C ILE A 81 -3.19 -5.51 13.49
N ARG A 82 -2.69 -6.66 13.04
CA ARG A 82 -3.31 -7.99 13.23
C ARG A 82 -3.69 -8.25 14.68
N LEU A 83 -2.79 -7.92 15.61
CA LEU A 83 -2.96 -8.23 17.03
C LEU A 83 -3.94 -7.26 17.73
N TYR A 84 -3.87 -5.97 17.43
CA TYR A 84 -4.53 -4.94 18.23
C TYR A 84 -5.74 -4.29 17.57
N ALA A 85 -5.78 -4.18 16.24
CA ALA A 85 -6.82 -3.43 15.53
C ALA A 85 -7.62 -4.31 14.56
N GLY A 86 -7.00 -5.36 14.01
CA GLY A 86 -7.58 -6.25 13.01
C GLY A 86 -8.94 -6.82 13.40
N PRO A 87 -9.14 -7.35 14.62
CA PRO A 87 -10.43 -7.86 15.08
C PRO A 87 -11.57 -6.84 14.95
N ALA A 88 -11.30 -5.58 15.30
CA ALA A 88 -12.28 -4.50 15.19
C ALA A 88 -12.50 -4.07 13.74
N ILE A 89 -11.44 -4.08 12.92
CA ILE A 89 -11.50 -3.68 11.51
C ILE A 89 -12.30 -4.67 10.65
N PHE A 90 -12.15 -5.97 10.93
CA PHE A 90 -12.78 -7.05 10.16
C PHE A 90 -13.95 -7.72 10.86
N ASP A 91 -14.37 -7.19 12.01
CA ASP A 91 -15.40 -7.78 12.86
C ASP A 91 -15.19 -9.29 13.08
N CYS A 92 -13.98 -9.65 13.53
CA CYS A 92 -13.56 -11.04 13.68
C CYS A 92 -12.84 -11.28 15.01
N LYS A 93 -12.53 -12.54 15.34
CA LYS A 93 -11.74 -12.84 16.55
C LYS A 93 -10.25 -12.66 16.26
N ALA A 94 -9.47 -12.29 17.27
CA ALA A 94 -8.01 -12.24 17.15
C ALA A 94 -7.39 -13.57 16.71
N SER A 95 -7.98 -14.71 17.13
CA SER A 95 -7.59 -16.04 16.68
C SER A 95 -7.74 -16.26 15.17
N ASP A 96 -8.67 -15.56 14.52
CA ASP A 96 -8.90 -15.66 13.09
C ASP A 96 -7.77 -14.98 12.30
N LEU A 97 -7.12 -13.95 12.87
CA LEU A 97 -6.00 -13.26 12.21
C LEU A 97 -4.63 -13.82 12.60
N ALA A 98 -4.55 -14.55 13.72
CA ALA A 98 -3.30 -15.11 14.24
C ALA A 98 -2.68 -16.18 13.31
N THR A 99 -3.48 -16.90 12.52
CA THR A 99 -3.02 -18.03 11.70
C THR A 99 -3.31 -17.81 10.23
N VAL A 100 -2.49 -18.39 9.34
CA VAL A 100 -2.72 -18.37 7.89
C VAL A 100 -4.11 -18.94 7.58
N THR A 101 -4.47 -20.09 8.17
CA THR A 101 -5.77 -20.75 7.97
C THR A 101 -6.95 -19.88 8.37
N GLY A 102 -6.82 -19.13 9.48
CA GLY A 102 -7.85 -18.16 9.88
C GLY A 102 -7.98 -17.02 8.87
N ARG A 103 -6.85 -16.46 8.42
CA ARG A 103 -6.82 -15.36 7.42
C ARG A 103 -7.37 -15.79 6.07
N MET A 104 -7.15 -17.05 5.68
CA MET A 104 -7.68 -17.61 4.41
C MET A 104 -9.20 -17.63 4.33
N ARG A 105 -9.94 -17.44 5.44
CA ARG A 105 -11.39 -17.27 5.40
C ARG A 105 -11.82 -15.96 4.71
N PHE A 106 -10.93 -14.97 4.68
CA PHE A 106 -11.16 -13.67 4.03
C PHE A 106 -10.50 -13.59 2.65
N LYS A 107 -10.05 -14.72 2.08
CA LYS A 107 -9.27 -14.73 0.84
C LYS A 107 -10.01 -14.06 -0.32
N GLU A 108 -11.33 -14.24 -0.42
CA GLU A 108 -12.15 -13.64 -1.47
C GLU A 108 -12.21 -12.11 -1.36
N GLU A 109 -12.28 -11.58 -0.12
CA GLU A 109 -12.29 -10.13 0.15
C GLU A 109 -11.03 -9.44 -0.38
N ILE A 110 -9.88 -10.11 -0.25
CA ILE A 110 -8.60 -9.63 -0.79
C ILE A 110 -8.33 -10.08 -2.22
N GLY A 111 -9.35 -10.63 -2.91
CA GLY A 111 -9.31 -10.90 -4.33
C GLY A 111 -8.72 -12.24 -4.73
N PHE A 112 -8.52 -13.18 -3.80
CA PHE A 112 -8.12 -14.55 -4.14
C PHE A 112 -9.16 -15.20 -5.05
N VAL A 113 -8.69 -15.75 -6.16
CA VAL A 113 -9.49 -16.50 -7.12
C VAL A 113 -8.76 -17.80 -7.42
N GLU A 114 -9.51 -18.88 -7.41
CA GLU A 114 -9.10 -20.19 -7.89
C GLU A 114 -9.85 -20.45 -9.20
N GLU A 115 -9.10 -20.60 -10.28
CA GLU A 115 -9.63 -20.86 -11.62
C GLU A 115 -9.96 -22.35 -11.78
N ALA A 116 -10.75 -22.70 -12.80
CA ALA A 116 -11.21 -24.07 -13.02
C ALA A 116 -10.08 -25.10 -13.25
N ASP A 117 -8.91 -24.64 -13.69
CA ASP A 117 -7.71 -25.45 -13.90
C ASP A 117 -6.87 -25.64 -12.61
N GLY A 118 -7.34 -25.12 -11.48
CA GLY A 118 -6.65 -25.14 -10.19
C GLY A 118 -5.57 -24.07 -10.04
N THR A 119 -5.38 -23.20 -11.04
CA THR A 119 -4.49 -22.05 -10.88
C THR A 119 -5.11 -21.03 -9.93
N THR A 120 -4.27 -20.38 -9.14
CA THR A 120 -4.71 -19.37 -8.18
C THR A 120 -4.07 -18.03 -8.52
N ARG A 121 -4.83 -16.95 -8.31
CA ARG A 121 -4.36 -15.59 -8.49
C ARG A 121 -5.10 -14.65 -7.58
N TYR A 122 -4.62 -13.42 -7.50
CA TYR A 122 -5.31 -12.34 -6.82
C TYR A 122 -5.73 -11.26 -7.82
N LYS A 123 -6.95 -10.77 -7.66
CA LYS A 123 -7.47 -9.62 -8.41
C LYS A 123 -7.05 -8.33 -7.69
N ALA A 124 -6.33 -7.46 -8.39
CA ALA A 124 -6.00 -6.13 -7.88
C ALA A 124 -7.26 -5.37 -7.44
N LEU A 125 -8.28 -5.31 -8.31
CA LEU A 125 -9.59 -4.75 -7.95
C LEU A 125 -10.45 -5.75 -7.19
N CYS A 126 -10.19 -5.90 -5.89
CA CYS A 126 -10.83 -6.85 -4.99
C CYS A 126 -11.97 -6.24 -4.16
N PRO A 127 -12.87 -7.07 -3.61
CA PRO A 127 -14.05 -6.61 -2.85
C PRO A 127 -13.73 -5.62 -1.72
N ILE A 128 -12.65 -5.86 -0.97
CA ILE A 128 -12.23 -4.99 0.15
C ILE A 128 -11.94 -3.55 -0.27
N LEU A 129 -11.74 -3.27 -1.55
CA LEU A 129 -11.57 -1.90 -2.04
C LEU A 129 -12.90 -1.13 -2.06
N TYR A 130 -14.04 -1.80 -2.13
CA TYR A 130 -15.33 -1.17 -2.41
C TYR A 130 -16.21 -1.12 -1.17
N LYS A 131 -16.96 -0.03 -1.02
CA LYS A 131 -18.14 -0.04 -0.18
C LYS A 131 -19.21 -0.90 -0.87
N GLU A 132 -19.68 -1.95 -0.22
CA GLU A 132 -20.77 -2.81 -0.73
C GLU A 132 -20.48 -3.34 -2.15
N TYR A 133 -19.45 -4.17 -2.30
CA TYR A 133 -19.02 -4.68 -3.60
C TYR A 133 -20.09 -5.57 -4.27
N GLU A 134 -20.51 -5.19 -5.48
CA GLU A 134 -21.53 -5.91 -6.27
C GLU A 134 -20.91 -6.83 -7.35
N GLY A 135 -19.65 -7.21 -7.21
CA GLY A 135 -18.98 -8.09 -8.19
C GLY A 135 -18.41 -7.39 -9.42
N ARG A 136 -18.53 -6.06 -9.53
CA ARG A 136 -18.00 -5.25 -10.63
C ARG A 136 -17.40 -3.94 -10.15
N HIS A 137 -16.50 -3.38 -10.95
CA HIS A 137 -15.91 -2.07 -10.68
C HIS A 137 -16.98 -0.97 -10.69
N ASP A 138 -17.06 -0.23 -9.59
CA ASP A 138 -17.89 0.96 -9.44
C ASP A 138 -17.04 2.11 -8.90
N LYS A 139 -16.87 3.15 -9.72
CA LYS A 139 -16.08 4.34 -9.38
C LYS A 139 -16.65 5.13 -8.20
N THR A 140 -17.95 5.00 -7.94
CA THR A 140 -18.62 5.69 -6.82
C THR A 140 -18.44 4.96 -5.49
N LYS A 141 -18.00 3.69 -5.54
CA LYS A 141 -17.85 2.83 -4.37
C LYS A 141 -16.41 2.44 -4.09
N ILE A 142 -15.51 2.54 -5.07
CA ILE A 142 -14.09 2.19 -4.92
C ILE A 142 -13.40 3.10 -3.92
N PHE A 143 -12.52 2.51 -3.13
CA PHE A 143 -11.79 3.10 -2.02
C PHE A 143 -12.63 3.67 -0.87
N LEU A 144 -13.91 3.30 -0.78
CA LEU A 144 -14.82 3.74 0.29
C LEU A 144 -15.10 2.68 1.35
N ASN A 145 -14.43 1.53 1.29
CA ASN A 145 -14.52 0.54 2.35
C ASN A 145 -13.77 1.01 3.60
N PRO A 146 -14.42 1.09 4.79
CA PRO A 146 -13.78 1.41 6.07
C PRO A 146 -12.51 0.59 6.37
N ALA A 147 -12.48 -0.68 5.96
CA ALA A 147 -11.37 -1.59 6.23
C ALA A 147 -10.11 -1.29 5.39
N LEU A 148 -10.25 -0.56 4.28
CA LEU A 148 -9.18 -0.33 3.32
C LEU A 148 -7.96 0.38 3.91
N PHE A 149 -8.19 1.47 4.64
CA PHE A 149 -7.11 2.32 5.15
C PHE A 149 -6.37 1.74 6.34
N GLN A 150 -6.94 0.70 6.95
CA GLN A 150 -6.42 0.16 8.19
C GLN A 150 -5.77 -1.22 7.99
N ALA A 151 -6.16 -2.01 6.98
CA ALA A 151 -5.84 -3.43 7.08
C ALA A 151 -5.90 -4.34 5.83
N GLN A 152 -5.99 -3.89 4.57
CA GLN A 152 -6.02 -4.88 3.46
C GLN A 152 -4.88 -5.92 3.53
N HIS A 153 -3.67 -5.48 3.87
CA HIS A 153 -2.50 -6.36 4.03
C HIS A 153 -2.51 -7.21 5.31
N VAL A 154 -3.37 -6.93 6.29
CA VAL A 154 -3.54 -7.75 7.51
C VAL A 154 -4.09 -9.12 7.16
N LEU A 155 -5.00 -9.19 6.19
CA LEU A 155 -5.61 -10.44 5.73
C LEU A 155 -4.70 -11.26 4.82
N SER A 156 -3.55 -10.71 4.41
CA SER A 156 -2.55 -11.44 3.63
C SER A 156 -2.22 -12.80 4.27
N ALA A 157 -2.22 -13.85 3.45
CA ALA A 157 -1.76 -15.16 3.89
C ALA A 157 -0.24 -15.20 4.15
N ASP A 158 0.54 -14.25 3.62
CA ASP A 158 1.97 -14.15 3.88
C ASP A 158 2.25 -13.70 5.33
N ASN A 159 3.22 -14.39 5.94
CA ASN A 159 3.66 -14.07 7.30
C ASN A 159 4.52 -12.79 7.35
N GLN A 160 5.20 -12.46 6.25
CA GLN A 160 5.96 -11.23 6.07
C GLN A 160 5.40 -10.44 4.90
N LEU A 161 5.26 -9.13 5.05
CA LEU A 161 4.76 -8.26 4.00
C LEU A 161 5.89 -7.83 3.08
N GLN A 162 6.30 -8.69 2.17
CA GLN A 162 7.27 -8.39 1.12
C GLN A 162 6.60 -7.71 -0.09
N PRO A 163 7.37 -7.03 -0.97
CA PRO A 163 6.82 -6.43 -2.19
C PRO A 163 6.01 -7.42 -3.05
N ILE A 164 6.49 -8.66 -3.08
CA ILE A 164 5.80 -9.82 -3.64
C ILE A 164 5.65 -10.83 -2.50
N GLY A 165 4.44 -11.32 -2.27
CA GLY A 165 4.18 -12.33 -1.24
C GLY A 165 4.98 -13.61 -1.47
N ALA A 166 5.79 -14.03 -0.50
CA ALA A 166 6.64 -15.21 -0.65
C ALA A 166 5.85 -16.52 -0.81
N SER A 167 4.66 -16.61 -0.22
CA SER A 167 3.78 -17.78 -0.29
C SER A 167 2.65 -17.59 -1.29
N THR A 168 2.11 -16.38 -1.39
CA THR A 168 0.94 -16.10 -2.25
C THR A 168 1.31 -15.63 -3.65
N ASN A 169 2.54 -15.18 -3.84
CA ASN A 169 3.03 -14.52 -5.05
C ASN A 169 2.23 -13.26 -5.45
N ILE A 170 1.51 -12.63 -4.51
CA ILE A 170 0.79 -11.38 -4.78
C ILE A 170 1.78 -10.23 -4.92
N PRO A 171 1.70 -9.42 -5.99
CA PRO A 171 2.53 -8.24 -6.17
C PRO A 171 1.99 -7.04 -5.36
N TYR A 172 2.01 -7.12 -4.03
CA TYR A 172 1.43 -6.11 -3.14
C TYR A 172 1.94 -4.69 -3.41
N GLN A 173 3.22 -4.55 -3.76
CA GLN A 173 3.78 -3.25 -4.11
C GLN A 173 3.09 -2.69 -5.35
N ASP A 174 2.98 -3.47 -6.43
CA ASP A 174 2.38 -3.03 -7.69
C ASP A 174 0.90 -2.66 -7.54
N ASP A 175 0.14 -3.43 -6.75
CA ASP A 175 -1.25 -3.12 -6.42
C ASP A 175 -1.37 -1.76 -5.73
N MET A 176 -0.52 -1.51 -4.73
CA MET A 176 -0.47 -0.22 -4.04
C MET A 176 -0.06 0.91 -4.98
N GLU A 177 0.88 0.66 -5.89
CA GLU A 177 1.28 1.64 -6.90
C GLU A 177 0.15 1.97 -7.87
N TYR A 178 -0.63 0.97 -8.26
CA TYR A 178 -1.79 1.14 -9.11
C TYR A 178 -2.83 2.04 -8.42
N TYR A 179 -3.12 1.82 -7.13
CA TYR A 179 -4.05 2.66 -6.37
C TYR A 179 -3.55 4.10 -6.25
N LEU A 180 -2.29 4.29 -5.90
CA LEU A 180 -1.70 5.63 -5.79
C LEU A 180 -1.73 6.38 -7.13
N LYS A 181 -1.43 5.69 -8.24
CA LYS A 181 -1.54 6.25 -9.58
C LYS A 181 -2.97 6.65 -9.92
N TYR A 182 -3.95 5.81 -9.59
CA TYR A 182 -5.37 6.09 -9.82
C TYR A 182 -5.80 7.36 -9.08
N LEU A 183 -5.50 7.44 -7.78
CA LEU A 183 -5.86 8.59 -6.95
C LEU A 183 -5.15 9.87 -7.40
N ASN A 184 -3.84 9.78 -7.68
CA ASN A 184 -3.07 10.93 -8.15
C ASN A 184 -3.58 11.44 -9.49
N LYS A 185 -3.80 10.56 -10.47
CA LYS A 185 -4.33 10.97 -11.77
C LYS A 185 -5.70 11.63 -11.63
N GLY A 186 -6.58 11.09 -10.79
CA GLY A 186 -7.89 11.67 -10.54
C GLY A 186 -7.81 13.06 -9.90
N LEU A 187 -6.88 13.28 -8.97
CA LEU A 187 -6.62 14.62 -8.41
C LEU A 187 -6.18 15.61 -9.50
N LEU A 188 -5.25 15.20 -10.36
CA LEU A 188 -4.73 16.07 -11.43
C LEU A 188 -5.79 16.45 -12.47
N THR A 189 -6.72 15.54 -12.74
CA THR A 189 -7.79 15.77 -13.71
C THR A 189 -9.07 16.31 -13.09
N GLU A 190 -9.05 16.64 -11.79
CA GLU A 190 -10.24 17.06 -11.03
C GLU A 190 -11.43 16.08 -11.20
N ASP A 191 -11.14 14.78 -11.22
CA ASP A 191 -12.16 13.75 -11.37
C ASP A 191 -13.08 13.77 -10.15
N HIS A 192 -14.36 14.10 -10.38
CA HIS A 192 -15.34 14.28 -9.32
C HIS A 192 -15.53 13.04 -8.41
N HIS A 193 -15.35 11.81 -8.92
CA HIS A 193 -15.44 10.61 -8.09
C HIS A 193 -14.21 10.47 -7.20
N VAL A 194 -13.02 10.78 -7.71
CA VAL A 194 -11.80 10.75 -6.92
C VAL A 194 -11.81 11.84 -5.85
N LEU A 195 -12.25 13.05 -6.19
CA LEU A 195 -12.44 14.11 -5.20
C LEU A 195 -13.47 13.72 -4.12
N ALA A 196 -14.55 13.05 -4.49
CA ALA A 196 -15.53 12.53 -3.55
C ALA A 196 -14.94 11.48 -2.60
N ILE A 197 -13.99 10.65 -3.05
CA ILE A 197 -13.24 9.73 -2.16
C ILE A 197 -12.49 10.54 -1.10
N PHE A 198 -11.71 11.55 -1.50
CA PHE A 198 -10.98 12.39 -0.54
C PHE A 198 -11.91 13.10 0.43
N GLN A 199 -13.03 13.64 -0.04
CA GLN A 199 -14.01 14.29 0.81
C GLN A 199 -14.61 13.32 1.83
N ALA A 200 -15.05 12.14 1.39
CA ALA A 200 -15.65 11.13 2.27
C ALA A 200 -14.70 10.74 3.42
N TRP A 201 -13.41 10.61 3.13
CA TRP A 201 -12.41 10.30 4.15
C TRP A 201 -12.05 11.49 5.01
N ASN A 202 -12.02 12.69 4.46
CA ASN A 202 -11.84 13.90 5.25
C ASN A 202 -12.98 14.04 6.27
N ASP A 203 -14.23 13.85 5.86
CA ASP A 203 -15.39 13.90 6.76
C ASP A 203 -15.32 12.81 7.84
N HIS A 204 -14.83 11.63 7.48
CA HIS A 204 -14.68 10.51 8.42
C HIS A 204 -13.58 10.75 9.47
N PHE A 205 -12.40 11.21 9.06
CA PHE A 205 -11.24 11.37 9.95
C PHE A 205 -11.20 12.72 10.66
N TYR A 206 -11.82 13.74 10.07
CA TYR A 206 -11.80 15.12 10.52
C TYR A 206 -13.22 15.66 10.67
N PRO A 207 -14.10 14.98 11.43
CA PRO A 207 -15.45 15.48 11.64
C PRO A 207 -15.35 16.86 12.30
N ASN A 208 -15.99 17.87 11.70
CA ASN A 208 -16.03 19.27 12.14
C ASN A 208 -14.80 20.15 11.81
N SER A 209 -14.00 19.79 10.81
CA SER A 209 -12.93 20.67 10.28
C SER A 209 -13.42 21.64 9.21
#